data_AF-A0A975CZS7-F1
#
_entry.id   AF-A0A975CZS7-F1
#
_cell.length_a   1.000
_cell.length_b   1.000
_cell.length_c   1.000
_cell.angle_alpha   90.00
_cell.angle_beta   90.00
_cell.angle_gamma   90.00
#
_symmetry.space_group_name_H-M   'P 1'
#
loop_
_entity.id
_entity.type
_entity.pdbx_description
1 polymer ?
#
loop_
_entity_poly.entity_id
_entity_poly.type
_entity_poly.pdbx_seq_one_letter_code
_entity_poly.pdbx_strand_id
1 'polypeptide(L)'
;MEITITAGDGEQTYNGNALTNTEVTVTSGELLEGDELVATATGSATNVADTAEGNNPIAAGYKIMHGDTDVTENYVITAEAGTLTINPVEIELTADSATKEYDGTALTKNTYKITKGAFVGEEGLASVTVEGSQTVVGKSANTITGHTLKENTEAENYTIAYKQGELEVTKASVEITITAGDGEQTYNGNALTNTEVTVTSGELLEGDELVATATGSATNVADTAEGTTRLLRATRSCTAIRT
;
A
#
# COMPACT_ATOMS: atom_id res chain seq x y z
N MET A 1 -32.54 48.59 -16.09
CA MET A 1 -31.40 47.93 -16.78
C MET A 1 -31.30 46.51 -16.27
N GLU A 2 -30.99 45.53 -17.11
CA GLU A 2 -30.85 44.14 -16.66
C GLU A 2 -29.40 43.88 -16.24
N ILE A 3 -29.22 43.34 -15.04
CA ILE A 3 -27.92 42.89 -14.53
C ILE A 3 -28.05 41.50 -13.91
N THR A 4 -26.94 40.76 -13.89
CA THR A 4 -26.81 39.52 -13.13
C THR A 4 -25.76 39.70 -12.05
N ILE A 5 -26.11 39.35 -10.82
CA ILE A 5 -25.17 39.27 -9.70
C ILE A 5 -24.93 37.81 -9.35
N THR A 6 -23.67 37.44 -9.16
CA THR A 6 -23.27 36.06 -8.87
C THR A 6 -22.46 36.04 -7.58
N ALA A 7 -22.84 35.17 -6.65
CA ALA A 7 -22.04 34.87 -5.46
C ALA A 7 -20.76 34.13 -5.87
N GLY A 8 -19.65 34.42 -5.18
CA GLY A 8 -18.37 33.80 -5.47
C GLY A 8 -18.36 32.30 -5.18
N ASP A 9 -17.62 31.55 -6.00
CA ASP A 9 -17.31 30.15 -5.75
C ASP A 9 -16.18 30.00 -4.71
N GLY A 10 -16.03 28.81 -4.16
CA GLY A 10 -14.94 28.49 -3.26
C GLY A 10 -14.55 27.02 -3.35
N GLU A 11 -13.30 26.72 -3.07
CA GLU A 11 -12.81 25.34 -3.05
C GLU A 11 -11.76 25.18 -1.96
N GLN A 12 -11.85 24.10 -1.19
CA GLN A 12 -10.79 23.69 -0.26
C GLN A 12 -10.75 22.17 -0.11
N THR A 13 -9.61 21.63 0.33
CA THR A 13 -9.56 20.27 0.86
C THR A 13 -10.11 20.23 2.28
N TYR A 14 -10.84 19.17 2.63
CA TYR A 14 -11.40 18.97 3.96
C TYR A 14 -10.34 19.19 5.05
N ASN A 15 -10.65 20.09 5.98
CA ASN A 15 -9.77 20.48 7.07
C ASN A 15 -10.53 20.65 8.40
N GLY A 16 -11.81 20.24 8.44
CA GLY A 16 -12.69 20.37 9.61
C GLY A 16 -13.23 21.78 9.87
N ASN A 17 -12.89 22.78 9.06
CA ASN A 17 -13.41 24.14 9.17
C ASN A 17 -14.35 24.48 8.02
N ALA A 18 -15.34 25.31 8.32
CA ALA A 18 -16.26 25.84 7.33
C ALA A 18 -15.54 26.68 6.26
N LEU A 19 -15.72 26.31 5.00
CA LEU A 19 -15.48 27.16 3.85
C LEU A 19 -16.65 28.15 3.71
N THR A 20 -16.32 29.42 3.48
CA THR A 20 -17.29 30.47 3.14
C THR A 20 -16.68 31.37 2.06
N ASN A 21 -17.51 31.91 1.17
CA ASN A 21 -17.13 33.01 0.30
C ASN A 21 -18.27 34.02 0.32
N THR A 22 -18.02 35.22 0.84
CA THR A 22 -19.03 36.27 1.03
C THR A 22 -19.13 37.24 -0.14
N GLU A 23 -18.25 37.12 -1.13
CA GLU A 23 -18.17 38.01 -2.29
C GLU A 23 -19.36 37.83 -3.24
N VAL A 24 -19.84 38.93 -3.79
CA VAL A 24 -20.86 38.97 -4.85
C VAL A 24 -20.44 40.00 -5.88
N THR A 25 -20.50 39.63 -7.15
CA THR A 25 -20.06 40.50 -8.26
C THR A 25 -21.15 40.63 -9.32
N VAL A 26 -21.12 41.72 -10.09
CA VAL A 26 -21.94 41.87 -11.30
C VAL A 26 -21.23 41.12 -12.43
N THR A 27 -21.85 40.07 -12.95
CA THR A 27 -21.28 39.17 -13.96
C THR A 27 -21.86 39.36 -15.36
N SER A 28 -23.03 40.01 -15.45
CA SER A 28 -23.67 40.39 -16.71
C SER A 28 -24.37 41.73 -16.57
N GLY A 29 -24.35 42.52 -17.64
CA GLY A 29 -24.69 43.94 -17.59
C GLY A 29 -23.61 44.77 -16.90
N GLU A 30 -23.88 46.04 -16.68
CA GLU A 30 -22.97 46.98 -16.02
C GLU A 30 -23.78 47.86 -15.08
N LEU A 31 -23.17 48.37 -14.02
CA LEU A 31 -23.78 49.41 -13.19
C LEU A 31 -23.60 50.78 -13.87
N LEU A 32 -24.54 51.70 -13.66
CA LEU A 32 -24.37 53.08 -14.09
C LEU A 32 -23.24 53.75 -13.29
N GLU A 33 -22.63 54.77 -13.89
CA GLU A 33 -21.53 55.50 -13.24
C GLU A 33 -21.97 56.08 -11.89
N GLY A 34 -21.24 55.73 -10.83
CA GLY A 34 -21.52 56.15 -9.45
C GLY A 34 -22.43 55.21 -8.66
N ASP A 35 -22.94 54.13 -9.28
CA ASP A 35 -23.73 53.11 -8.60
C ASP A 35 -22.84 51.97 -8.07
N GLU A 36 -23.12 51.48 -6.87
CA GLU A 36 -22.35 50.45 -6.17
C GLU A 36 -23.24 49.29 -5.72
N LEU A 37 -22.79 48.04 -5.94
CA LEU A 37 -23.46 46.85 -5.43
C LEU A 37 -23.12 46.65 -3.94
N VAL A 38 -24.15 46.53 -3.12
CA VAL A 38 -24.07 46.10 -1.72
C VAL A 38 -24.79 44.77 -1.60
N ALA A 39 -24.03 43.68 -1.64
CA ALA A 39 -24.53 42.32 -1.51
C ALA A 39 -23.51 41.45 -0.79
N THR A 40 -23.98 40.35 -0.19
CA THR A 40 -23.10 39.36 0.43
C THR A 40 -23.68 37.97 0.24
N ALA A 41 -22.81 36.99 0.00
CA ALA A 41 -23.18 35.58 -0.02
C ALA A 41 -23.10 34.97 1.38
N THR A 42 -23.88 33.92 1.63
CA THR A 42 -24.14 33.40 2.99
C THR A 42 -23.96 31.91 3.14
N GLY A 43 -23.58 31.21 2.07
CA GLY A 43 -23.36 29.77 2.12
C GLY A 43 -22.17 29.38 2.97
N SER A 44 -22.19 28.11 3.38
CA SER A 44 -21.11 27.49 4.10
C SER A 44 -21.10 25.99 3.82
N ALA A 45 -19.90 25.44 3.61
CA ALA A 45 -19.67 24.02 3.43
C ALA A 45 -18.51 23.58 4.34
N THR A 46 -18.64 22.48 5.07
CA THR A 46 -17.58 21.96 5.95
C THR A 46 -17.12 20.58 5.50
N ASN A 47 -18.07 19.70 5.18
CA ASN A 47 -17.81 18.33 4.74
C ASN A 47 -17.90 18.20 3.22
N VAL A 48 -17.33 17.13 2.68
CA VAL A 48 -17.45 16.77 1.25
C VAL A 48 -18.92 16.64 0.85
N ALA A 49 -19.76 16.06 1.71
CA ALA A 49 -21.20 15.93 1.51
C ALA A 49 -21.95 17.27 1.38
N ASP A 50 -21.39 18.38 1.89
CA ASP A 50 -21.99 19.71 1.77
C ASP A 50 -21.77 20.33 0.37
N THR A 51 -20.90 19.73 -0.44
CA THR A 51 -20.62 20.19 -1.81
C THR A 51 -21.85 20.01 -2.68
N ALA A 52 -22.44 21.12 -3.11
CA ALA A 52 -23.56 21.14 -4.03
C ALA A 52 -23.55 22.41 -4.86
N GLU A 53 -23.99 22.31 -6.11
CA GLU A 53 -24.20 23.46 -6.99
C GLU A 53 -25.16 24.46 -6.33
N GLY A 54 -24.74 25.73 -6.25
CA GLY A 54 -25.56 26.78 -5.66
C GLY A 54 -25.66 26.76 -4.13
N ASN A 55 -24.82 26.01 -3.42
CA ASN A 55 -24.77 26.03 -1.95
C ASN A 55 -24.25 27.36 -1.35
N ASN A 56 -23.87 28.33 -2.18
CA ASN A 56 -23.53 29.70 -1.79
C ASN A 56 -24.55 30.75 -2.25
N PRO A 57 -25.74 30.83 -1.63
CA PRO A 57 -26.74 31.81 -2.02
C PRO A 57 -26.37 33.23 -1.59
N ILE A 58 -26.78 34.20 -2.41
CA ILE A 58 -26.75 35.63 -2.08
C ILE A 58 -27.82 35.92 -1.02
N ALA A 59 -27.46 36.66 0.02
CA ALA A 59 -28.39 37.12 1.05
C ALA A 59 -29.54 37.93 0.44
N ALA A 60 -30.75 37.74 0.96
CA ALA A 60 -31.87 38.62 0.63
C ALA A 60 -31.57 40.06 1.06
N GLY A 61 -32.06 41.03 0.29
CA GLY A 61 -31.86 42.45 0.59
C GLY A 61 -30.56 43.05 0.06
N TYR A 62 -29.97 42.45 -0.98
CA TYR A 62 -28.95 43.12 -1.79
C TYR A 62 -29.48 44.46 -2.33
N LYS A 63 -28.58 45.43 -2.49
CA LYS A 63 -28.92 46.79 -2.93
C LYS A 63 -27.96 47.29 -3.98
N ILE A 64 -28.45 48.17 -4.85
CA ILE A 64 -27.62 49.07 -5.63
C ILE A 64 -27.75 50.46 -5.02
N MET A 65 -26.62 51.05 -4.62
CA MET A 65 -26.56 52.33 -3.92
C MET A 65 -25.91 53.39 -4.82
N HIS A 66 -26.54 54.55 -4.93
CA HIS A 66 -25.92 55.76 -5.52
C HIS A 66 -25.63 56.74 -4.38
N GLY A 67 -24.42 56.65 -3.81
CA GLY A 67 -24.15 57.25 -2.51
C GLY A 67 -25.09 56.69 -1.43
N ASP A 68 -25.85 57.56 -0.76
CA ASP A 68 -26.80 57.14 0.29
C ASP A 68 -28.19 56.75 -0.23
N THR A 69 -28.43 56.84 -1.54
CA THR A 69 -29.75 56.55 -2.14
C THR A 69 -29.82 55.11 -2.64
N ASP A 70 -30.81 54.35 -2.19
CA ASP A 70 -31.12 53.03 -2.71
C ASP A 70 -31.80 53.17 -4.08
N VAL A 71 -31.08 52.76 -5.13
CA VAL A 71 -31.51 52.83 -6.53
C VAL A 71 -31.82 51.46 -7.12
N THR A 72 -31.94 50.43 -6.27
CA THR A 72 -32.14 49.03 -6.67
C THR A 72 -33.34 48.85 -7.62
N GLU A 73 -34.42 49.61 -7.44
CA GLU A 73 -35.63 49.55 -8.28
C GLU A 73 -35.40 49.97 -9.74
N ASN A 74 -34.29 50.64 -10.06
CA ASN A 74 -33.91 51.00 -11.44
C ASN A 74 -33.31 49.82 -12.23
N TYR A 75 -33.03 48.72 -11.53
CA TYR A 75 -32.40 47.51 -12.05
C TYR A 75 -33.38 46.34 -12.03
N VAL A 76 -33.33 45.53 -13.08
CA VAL A 76 -33.90 44.17 -13.09
C VAL A 76 -32.73 43.24 -12.77
N ILE A 77 -32.78 42.60 -11.62
CA ILE A 77 -31.64 41.85 -11.07
C ILE A 77 -31.95 40.36 -11.12
N THR A 78 -31.08 39.61 -11.80
CA THR A 78 -30.99 38.15 -11.67
C THR A 78 -29.90 37.84 -10.65
N ALA A 79 -30.22 37.01 -9.66
CA ALA A 79 -29.28 36.59 -8.62
C ALA A 79 -28.93 35.12 -8.81
N GLU A 80 -27.63 34.83 -8.91
CA GLU A 80 -27.10 33.48 -9.09
C GLU A 80 -26.24 33.09 -7.89
N ALA A 81 -26.48 31.89 -7.37
CA ALA A 81 -25.71 31.33 -6.27
C ALA A 81 -24.35 30.81 -6.78
N GLY A 82 -23.33 30.96 -5.95
CA GLY A 82 -22.02 30.33 -6.17
C GLY A 82 -22.00 28.91 -5.62
N THR A 83 -20.87 28.24 -5.82
CA THR A 83 -20.64 26.86 -5.38
C THR A 83 -19.39 26.78 -4.51
N LEU A 84 -19.55 26.26 -3.29
CA LEU A 84 -18.48 25.89 -2.36
C LEU A 84 -18.22 24.39 -2.46
N THR A 85 -16.99 24.03 -2.79
CA THR A 85 -16.54 22.66 -2.99
C THR A 85 -15.56 22.25 -1.89
N ILE A 86 -15.85 21.13 -1.23
CA ILE A 86 -14.94 20.48 -0.29
C ILE A 86 -14.42 19.21 -0.95
N ASN A 87 -13.10 19.14 -1.15
CA ASN A 87 -12.43 17.96 -1.68
C ASN A 87 -12.02 17.00 -0.54
N PRO A 88 -12.14 15.68 -0.72
CA PRO A 88 -11.68 14.71 0.27
C PRO A 88 -10.16 14.77 0.47
N VAL A 89 -9.71 14.44 1.67
CA VAL A 89 -8.27 14.24 1.95
C VAL A 89 -7.83 12.88 1.44
N GLU A 90 -6.75 12.86 0.65
CA GLU A 90 -6.12 11.61 0.21
C GLU A 90 -5.26 11.01 1.33
N ILE A 91 -5.54 9.76 1.71
CA ILE A 91 -4.80 8.98 2.70
C ILE A 91 -4.23 7.73 2.03
N GLU A 92 -2.94 7.46 2.23
CA GLU A 92 -2.31 6.19 1.81
C GLU A 92 -1.90 5.38 3.04
N LEU A 93 -2.43 4.17 3.15
CA LEU A 93 -2.00 3.18 4.14
C LEU A 93 -1.04 2.19 3.48
N THR A 94 0.16 2.04 4.02
CA THR A 94 1.16 1.08 3.54
C THR A 94 1.33 -0.05 4.54
N ALA A 95 1.14 -1.29 4.11
CA ALA A 95 1.50 -2.47 4.89
C ALA A 95 3.03 -2.51 5.08
N ASP A 96 3.48 -2.84 6.28
CA ASP A 96 4.92 -2.89 6.55
C ASP A 96 5.58 -4.08 5.83
N SER A 97 6.81 -3.87 5.37
CA SER A 97 7.68 -4.95 4.88
C SER A 97 8.45 -5.60 6.02
N ALA A 98 8.89 -6.85 5.82
CA ALA A 98 9.78 -7.54 6.75
C ALA A 98 10.70 -8.52 6.02
N THR A 99 11.84 -8.83 6.63
CA THR A 99 12.79 -9.81 6.10
C THR A 99 13.32 -10.68 7.23
N LYS A 100 13.50 -11.97 6.98
CA LYS A 100 14.22 -12.88 7.88
C LYS A 100 14.96 -13.97 7.13
N GLU A 101 15.91 -14.62 7.79
CA GLU A 101 16.49 -15.86 7.28
C GLU A 101 15.52 -17.03 7.44
N TYR A 102 15.64 -18.03 6.58
CA TYR A 102 14.86 -19.26 6.68
C TYR A 102 15.17 -19.99 8.00
N ASP A 103 14.13 -20.17 8.81
CA ASP A 103 14.17 -20.82 10.13
C ASP A 103 13.06 -21.89 10.28
N GLY A 104 12.38 -22.23 9.19
CA GLY A 104 11.25 -23.18 9.17
C GLY A 104 9.89 -22.60 9.63
N THR A 105 9.85 -21.37 10.11
CA THR A 105 8.60 -20.73 10.58
C THR A 105 8.12 -19.65 9.63
N ALA A 106 6.82 -19.34 9.65
CA ALA A 106 6.24 -18.30 8.81
C ALA A 106 6.72 -16.90 9.22
N LEU A 107 7.17 -16.08 8.26
CA LEU A 107 7.28 -14.63 8.40
C LEU A 107 5.90 -14.01 8.18
N THR A 108 5.45 -13.19 9.12
CA THR A 108 4.22 -12.38 9.01
C THR A 108 4.49 -10.98 9.56
N LYS A 109 3.80 -9.95 9.06
CA LYS A 109 3.96 -8.58 9.55
C LYS A 109 2.63 -7.83 9.57
N ASN A 110 1.88 -7.97 10.67
CA ASN A 110 0.52 -7.42 10.78
C ASN A 110 0.51 -5.96 11.24
N THR A 111 1.35 -5.12 10.63
CA THR A 111 1.49 -3.70 10.96
C THR A 111 1.46 -2.84 9.69
N TYR A 112 1.13 -1.57 9.84
CA TYR A 112 0.98 -0.62 8.74
C TYR A 112 1.41 0.79 9.17
N LYS A 113 1.52 1.68 8.19
CA LYS A 113 1.80 3.11 8.39
C LYS A 113 0.94 3.95 7.46
N ILE A 114 0.63 5.18 7.88
CA ILE A 114 0.12 6.21 6.97
C ILE A 114 1.32 6.84 6.27
N THR A 115 1.42 6.68 4.95
CA THR A 115 2.55 7.16 4.13
C THR A 115 2.24 8.43 3.36
N LYS A 116 0.96 8.78 3.21
CA LYS A 116 0.50 10.03 2.61
C LYS A 116 -0.76 10.52 3.33
N GLY A 117 -0.85 11.84 3.50
CA GLY A 117 -1.98 12.51 4.14
C GLY A 117 -2.02 12.33 5.66
N ALA A 118 -3.04 12.93 6.27
CA ALA A 118 -3.33 12.81 7.70
C ALA A 118 -4.82 13.04 7.95
N PHE A 119 -5.36 12.40 8.97
CA PHE A 119 -6.72 12.68 9.44
C PHE A 119 -6.76 14.03 10.17
N VAL A 120 -7.90 14.70 10.08
CA VAL A 120 -8.14 15.98 10.74
C VAL A 120 -8.43 15.76 12.23
N GLY A 121 -7.71 16.47 13.10
CA GLY A 121 -7.96 16.42 14.54
C GLY A 121 -7.87 15.02 15.15
N GLU A 122 -8.94 14.58 15.81
CA GLU A 122 -9.04 13.26 16.47
C GLU A 122 -9.68 12.16 15.60
N GLU A 123 -10.00 12.48 14.35
CA GLU A 123 -10.51 11.52 13.36
C GLU A 123 -9.48 10.40 13.07
N GLY A 124 -9.88 9.38 12.32
CA GLY A 124 -8.99 8.34 11.85
C GLY A 124 -9.56 6.94 11.80
N LEU A 125 -8.65 5.98 11.87
CA LEU A 125 -8.92 4.56 11.77
C LEU A 125 -9.19 3.99 13.16
N ALA A 126 -10.23 3.16 13.27
CA ALA A 126 -10.46 2.31 14.43
C ALA A 126 -9.70 0.99 14.32
N SER A 127 -9.59 0.42 13.12
CA SER A 127 -8.81 -0.79 12.87
C SER A 127 -8.31 -0.87 11.42
N VAL A 128 -7.26 -1.65 11.21
CA VAL A 128 -6.72 -2.02 9.89
C VAL A 128 -6.32 -3.49 9.95
N THR A 129 -6.73 -4.25 8.93
CA THR A 129 -6.37 -5.66 8.79
C THR A 129 -5.28 -5.80 7.75
N VAL A 130 -4.15 -6.40 8.14
CA VAL A 130 -3.00 -6.69 7.29
C VAL A 130 -2.79 -8.19 7.25
N GLU A 131 -2.70 -8.75 6.05
CA GLU A 131 -2.52 -10.17 5.79
C GLU A 131 -1.34 -10.41 4.84
N GLY A 132 -0.52 -11.40 5.19
CA GLY A 132 0.64 -11.79 4.41
C GLY A 132 1.44 -12.86 5.15
N SER A 133 2.02 -13.79 4.40
CA SER A 133 2.89 -14.82 4.98
C SER A 133 3.94 -15.27 3.97
N GLN A 134 5.15 -15.55 4.45
CA GLN A 134 6.20 -16.23 3.69
C GLN A 134 6.97 -17.18 4.61
N THR A 135 7.02 -18.47 4.26
CA THR A 135 7.77 -19.47 5.06
C THR A 135 9.05 -19.89 4.38
N VAL A 136 8.97 -20.22 3.09
CA VAL A 136 10.12 -20.68 2.30
C VAL A 136 10.89 -19.52 1.69
N VAL A 137 12.14 -19.75 1.30
CA VAL A 137 12.98 -18.74 0.65
C VAL A 137 12.26 -18.12 -0.55
N GLY A 138 12.17 -16.79 -0.58
CA GLY A 138 11.46 -16.05 -1.62
C GLY A 138 10.80 -14.79 -1.07
N LYS A 139 9.92 -14.21 -1.90
CA LYS A 139 9.19 -12.99 -1.61
C LYS A 139 7.69 -13.23 -1.73
N SER A 140 6.92 -12.62 -0.84
CA SER A 140 5.46 -12.56 -0.95
C SER A 140 4.95 -11.18 -0.55
N ALA A 141 3.70 -10.94 -0.92
CA ALA A 141 2.97 -9.74 -0.60
C ALA A 141 2.58 -9.66 0.89
N ASN A 142 2.69 -8.47 1.47
CA ASN A 142 1.98 -8.10 2.71
C ASN A 142 0.92 -7.04 2.39
N THR A 143 -0.36 -7.35 2.57
CA THR A 143 -1.46 -6.57 1.99
C THR A 143 -2.44 -6.11 3.05
N ILE A 144 -2.89 -4.86 2.98
CA ILE A 144 -4.05 -4.41 3.76
C ILE A 144 -5.31 -4.92 3.08
N THR A 145 -6.13 -5.70 3.80
CA THR A 145 -7.38 -6.29 3.28
C THR A 145 -8.62 -5.51 3.69
N GLY A 146 -8.51 -4.65 4.70
CA GLY A 146 -9.62 -3.85 5.19
C GLY A 146 -9.21 -2.80 6.21
N HIS A 147 -10.10 -1.84 6.42
CA HIS A 147 -10.02 -0.88 7.51
C HIS A 147 -11.43 -0.56 8.03
N THR A 148 -11.49 -0.05 9.25
CA THR A 148 -12.70 0.59 9.80
C THR A 148 -12.34 1.99 10.29
N LEU A 149 -13.22 2.94 10.05
CA LEU A 149 -13.08 4.31 10.54
C LEU A 149 -13.59 4.41 12.00
N LYS A 150 -13.09 5.39 12.74
CA LYS A 150 -13.68 5.77 14.03
C LYS A 150 -15.07 6.37 13.80
N GLU A 151 -15.92 6.33 14.82
CA GLU A 151 -17.29 6.89 14.73
C GLU A 151 -17.33 8.38 14.38
N ASN A 152 -16.32 9.15 14.80
CA ASN A 152 -16.21 10.58 14.51
C ASN A 152 -15.61 10.89 13.13
N THR A 153 -15.36 9.88 12.29
CA THR A 153 -14.69 10.05 10.98
C THR A 153 -15.66 9.76 9.87
N GLU A 154 -16.07 10.80 9.16
CA GLU A 154 -16.99 10.68 8.02
C GLU A 154 -16.24 10.19 6.78
N ALA A 155 -16.70 9.06 6.21
CA ALA A 155 -15.97 8.39 5.13
C ALA A 155 -15.82 9.24 3.87
N GLU A 156 -16.82 10.07 3.55
CA GLU A 156 -16.81 10.91 2.35
C GLU A 156 -15.75 12.00 2.39
N ASN A 157 -15.27 12.38 3.59
CA ASN A 157 -14.21 13.36 3.76
C ASN A 157 -12.82 12.83 3.40
N TYR A 158 -12.68 11.52 3.12
CA TYR A 158 -11.40 10.88 2.88
C TYR A 158 -11.44 9.90 1.71
N THR A 159 -10.39 9.92 0.90
CA THR A 159 -10.11 8.86 -0.08
C THR A 159 -8.95 8.04 0.44
N ILE A 160 -9.21 6.79 0.84
CA ILE A 160 -8.20 5.90 1.42
C ILE A 160 -7.72 4.89 0.37
N ALA A 161 -6.42 4.90 0.09
CA ALA A 161 -5.74 3.95 -0.79
C ALA A 161 -4.81 3.03 0.02
N TYR A 162 -4.60 1.82 -0.48
CA TYR A 162 -3.67 0.85 0.10
C TYR A 162 -2.44 0.67 -0.77
N LYS A 163 -1.30 0.53 -0.10
CA LYS A 163 -0.04 0.14 -0.70
C LYS A 163 0.50 -1.11 -0.01
N GLN A 164 0.93 -2.05 -0.83
CA GLN A 164 1.45 -3.33 -0.40
C GLN A 164 2.89 -3.21 0.11
N GLY A 165 3.19 -3.94 1.18
CA GLY A 165 4.54 -4.22 1.66
C GLY A 165 5.04 -5.57 1.12
N GLU A 166 6.29 -5.92 1.43
CA GLU A 166 6.93 -7.15 0.96
C GLU A 166 7.47 -7.96 2.14
N LEU A 167 7.20 -9.26 2.15
CA LEU A 167 7.80 -10.23 3.06
C LEU A 167 8.88 -11.00 2.31
N GLU A 168 10.11 -10.99 2.82
CA GLU A 168 11.23 -11.69 2.21
C GLU A 168 11.83 -12.70 3.18
N VAL A 169 11.92 -13.96 2.74
CA VAL A 169 12.70 -14.99 3.44
C VAL A 169 13.97 -15.26 2.65
N THR A 170 15.12 -15.01 3.25
CA THR A 170 16.43 -15.27 2.66
C THR A 170 16.90 -16.69 3.00
N LYS A 171 17.92 -17.18 2.27
CA LYS A 171 18.51 -18.49 2.57
C LYS A 171 19.03 -18.54 4.01
N ALA A 172 18.93 -19.71 4.64
CA ALA A 172 19.58 -19.95 5.91
C ALA A 172 21.11 -19.83 5.76
N SER A 173 21.77 -19.28 6.77
CA SER A 173 23.24 -19.18 6.83
C SER A 173 23.93 -20.50 7.24
N VAL A 174 23.18 -21.58 7.45
CA VAL A 174 23.74 -22.90 7.80
C VAL A 174 24.27 -23.60 6.55
N GLU A 175 25.55 -23.97 6.57
CA GLU A 175 26.15 -24.83 5.54
C GLU A 175 25.95 -26.30 5.89
N ILE A 176 25.41 -27.07 4.94
CA ILE A 176 25.24 -28.52 5.05
C ILE A 176 26.23 -29.21 4.12
N THR A 177 27.11 -30.04 4.68
CA THR A 177 28.05 -30.86 3.92
C THR A 177 27.58 -32.31 3.94
N ILE A 178 27.38 -32.89 2.77
CA ILE A 178 27.00 -34.30 2.62
C ILE A 178 28.13 -35.12 2.02
N THR A 179 28.28 -36.35 2.49
CA THR A 179 29.30 -37.28 2.03
C THR A 179 28.62 -38.56 1.57
N ALA A 180 28.90 -39.00 0.34
CA ALA A 180 28.48 -40.31 -0.12
C ALA A 180 29.24 -41.41 0.65
N GLY A 181 28.59 -42.53 0.93
CA GLY A 181 29.21 -43.68 1.57
C GLY A 181 30.40 -44.22 0.77
N ASP A 182 31.35 -44.85 1.44
CA ASP A 182 32.39 -45.66 0.81
C ASP A 182 31.92 -47.12 0.66
N GLY A 183 32.57 -47.83 -0.23
CA GLY A 183 32.26 -49.24 -0.48
C GLY A 183 33.55 -49.93 -0.86
N GLU A 184 33.65 -51.19 -0.44
CA GLU A 184 34.83 -52.01 -0.67
C GLU A 184 34.37 -53.44 -0.96
N GLN A 185 34.85 -54.02 -2.06
CA GLN A 185 34.61 -55.42 -2.38
C GLN A 185 35.82 -56.06 -3.06
N THR A 186 36.00 -57.36 -2.83
CA THR A 186 36.91 -58.16 -3.65
C THR A 186 36.36 -58.26 -5.07
N TYR A 187 37.20 -58.05 -6.07
CA TYR A 187 36.79 -58.14 -7.47
C TYR A 187 36.16 -59.51 -7.77
N ASN A 188 34.90 -59.50 -8.15
CA ASN A 188 34.08 -60.68 -8.46
C ASN A 188 33.38 -60.57 -9.83
N GLY A 189 33.72 -59.54 -10.63
CA GLY A 189 33.10 -59.26 -11.93
C GLY A 189 31.78 -58.46 -11.87
N ASN A 190 31.22 -58.19 -10.69
CA ASN A 190 30.05 -57.33 -10.52
C ASN A 190 30.46 -55.89 -10.18
N ALA A 191 29.63 -54.92 -10.56
CA ALA A 191 29.84 -53.52 -10.19
C ALA A 191 29.69 -53.32 -8.67
N LEU A 192 30.59 -52.56 -8.07
CA LEU A 192 30.46 -52.07 -6.70
C LEU A 192 29.71 -50.75 -6.71
N THR A 193 28.60 -50.66 -5.97
CA THR A 193 27.81 -49.44 -5.79
C THR A 193 27.54 -49.19 -4.31
N ASN A 194 27.62 -47.95 -3.86
CA ASN A 194 27.05 -47.53 -2.57
C ASN A 194 26.18 -46.28 -2.79
N THR A 195 24.92 -46.37 -2.39
CA THR A 195 23.91 -45.31 -2.54
C THR A 195 23.76 -44.45 -1.30
N GLU A 196 24.41 -44.82 -0.19
CA GLU A 196 24.34 -44.12 1.09
C GLU A 196 24.86 -42.68 0.94
N VAL A 197 24.16 -41.75 1.59
CA VAL A 197 24.55 -40.35 1.73
C VAL A 197 24.32 -39.96 3.18
N THR A 198 25.33 -39.36 3.81
CA THR A 198 25.26 -38.88 5.19
C THR A 198 25.53 -37.39 5.25
N VAL A 199 24.84 -36.69 6.15
CA VAL A 199 25.22 -35.33 6.55
C VAL A 199 26.45 -35.45 7.45
N THR A 200 27.53 -34.77 7.06
CA THR A 200 28.84 -34.82 7.72
C THR A 200 29.24 -33.53 8.41
N SER A 201 28.56 -32.42 8.08
CA SER A 201 28.67 -31.15 8.79
C SER A 201 27.38 -30.36 8.61
N GLY A 202 27.02 -29.59 9.64
CA GLY A 202 25.76 -28.85 9.72
C GLY A 202 24.59 -29.72 10.16
N GLU A 203 23.47 -29.06 10.50
CA GLU A 203 22.23 -29.70 10.92
C GLU A 203 21.08 -29.17 10.06
N LEU A 204 20.24 -30.08 9.56
CA LEU A 204 19.00 -29.69 8.91
C LEU A 204 18.08 -29.03 9.95
N LEU A 205 17.31 -28.03 9.53
CA LEU A 205 16.28 -27.46 10.38
C LEU A 205 15.20 -28.51 10.68
N GLU A 206 14.53 -28.36 11.82
CA GLU A 206 13.47 -29.28 12.21
C GLU A 206 12.39 -29.36 11.13
N GLY A 207 12.08 -30.57 10.66
CA GLY A 207 11.12 -30.82 9.60
C GLY A 207 11.70 -30.77 8.18
N ASP A 208 12.92 -30.30 7.98
CA ASP A 208 13.62 -30.40 6.69
C ASP A 208 14.14 -31.83 6.47
N GLU A 209 14.03 -32.33 5.23
CA GLU A 209 14.56 -33.64 4.81
C GLU A 209 15.66 -33.46 3.76
N LEU A 210 16.78 -34.16 3.94
CA LEU A 210 17.79 -34.28 2.90
C LEU A 210 17.37 -35.38 1.92
N VAL A 211 17.06 -34.98 0.68
CA VAL A 211 16.89 -35.92 -0.43
C VAL A 211 18.12 -35.85 -1.34
N ALA A 212 18.98 -36.86 -1.21
CA ALA A 212 20.20 -36.99 -2.00
C ALA A 212 20.47 -38.45 -2.33
N THR A 213 21.00 -38.71 -3.53
CA THR A 213 21.37 -40.06 -3.98
C THR A 213 22.81 -40.08 -4.49
N ALA A 214 23.62 -41.02 -4.01
CA ALA A 214 24.93 -41.30 -4.58
C ALA A 214 24.80 -42.28 -5.76
N THR A 215 25.38 -41.93 -6.93
CA THR A 215 25.23 -42.70 -8.17
C THR A 215 26.55 -43.25 -8.73
N GLY A 216 27.54 -43.48 -7.86
CA GLY A 216 28.87 -43.98 -8.25
C GLY A 216 28.92 -45.49 -8.45
N SER A 217 29.74 -45.95 -9.39
CA SER A 217 30.06 -47.37 -9.56
C SER A 217 31.54 -47.60 -9.88
N ALA A 218 32.13 -48.65 -9.33
CA ALA A 218 33.44 -49.15 -9.76
C ALA A 218 33.28 -50.55 -10.35
N THR A 219 33.91 -50.78 -11.51
CA THR A 219 33.87 -52.09 -12.20
C THR A 219 35.23 -52.76 -12.22
N ASN A 220 36.32 -51.99 -12.23
CA ASN A 220 37.69 -52.47 -12.22
C ASN A 220 38.48 -51.85 -11.08
N VAL A 221 39.58 -52.51 -10.69
CA VAL A 221 40.52 -52.00 -9.67
C VAL A 221 41.19 -50.69 -10.12
N ALA A 222 41.29 -50.45 -11.43
CA ALA A 222 41.84 -49.20 -11.97
C ALA A 222 40.88 -48.00 -11.88
N ASP A 223 39.60 -48.23 -11.57
CA ASP A 223 38.58 -47.17 -11.46
C ASP A 223 38.70 -46.39 -10.13
N THR A 224 39.67 -46.73 -9.28
CA THR A 224 39.89 -46.11 -7.96
C THR A 224 40.86 -44.92 -8.04
N ALA A 225 40.47 -43.77 -7.48
CA ALA A 225 41.43 -42.72 -7.13
C ALA A 225 42.40 -43.24 -6.03
N GLU A 226 43.69 -42.90 -6.19
CA GLU A 226 44.90 -43.59 -5.69
C GLU A 226 44.96 -44.04 -4.21
N GLY A 227 45.67 -45.16 -3.99
CA GLY A 227 46.23 -45.59 -2.69
C GLY A 227 46.14 -47.10 -2.47
N THR A 228 47.23 -47.82 -2.73
CA THR A 228 47.35 -49.29 -2.82
C THR A 228 46.69 -50.11 -1.69
N THR A 229 45.55 -50.75 -2.00
CA THR A 229 45.08 -52.07 -1.49
C THR A 229 44.09 -52.62 -2.53
N ARG A 230 44.05 -53.93 -2.81
CA ARG A 230 43.27 -54.59 -3.90
C ARG A 230 41.74 -54.52 -3.69
N LEU A 231 41.16 -53.33 -3.72
CA LEU A 231 39.78 -53.07 -3.32
C LEU A 231 39.16 -52.05 -4.27
N LEU A 232 37.98 -52.33 -4.82
CA LEU A 232 37.26 -51.38 -5.67
C LEU A 232 36.74 -50.22 -4.79
N ARG A 233 36.81 -48.98 -5.28
CA ARG A 233 36.32 -47.74 -4.64
C ARG A 233 35.50 -46.94 -5.66
N ALA A 234 34.26 -46.57 -5.32
CA ALA A 234 33.35 -45.86 -6.22
C ALA A 234 33.65 -44.35 -6.33
N THR A 235 33.59 -43.78 -7.55
CA THR A 235 33.72 -42.34 -7.82
C THR A 235 32.39 -41.61 -7.60
N ARG A 236 32.39 -40.41 -6.99
CA ARG A 236 31.20 -39.75 -6.43
C ARG A 236 30.65 -38.63 -7.31
N SER A 237 29.33 -38.57 -7.46
CA SER A 237 28.56 -37.38 -7.83
C SER A 237 27.29 -37.36 -6.96
N CYS A 238 26.95 -36.21 -6.40
CA CYS A 238 25.77 -36.03 -5.55
C CYS A 238 24.87 -34.97 -6.18
N THR A 239 23.59 -35.26 -6.35
CA THR A 239 22.57 -34.30 -6.81
C THR A 239 21.55 -34.15 -5.68
N ALA A 240 21.46 -32.97 -5.10
CA ALA A 240 20.42 -32.62 -4.13
C ALA A 240 19.22 -32.04 -4.89
N ILE A 241 18.02 -32.61 -4.70
CA ILE A 241 16.77 -32.09 -5.23
C ILE A 241 15.94 -31.63 -4.03
N ARG A 242 15.53 -30.36 -4.02
CA ARG A 242 14.75 -29.75 -2.93
C ARG A 242 13.28 -29.71 -3.35
N THR A 243 12.38 -30.24 -2.52
CA THR A 243 10.92 -30.04 -2.59
C THR A 243 10.45 -29.26 -1.39
#